data_AF-M6HAM7-F1
#
_entry.id   AF-M6HAM7-F1
#
_cell.length_a   1.000
_cell.length_b   1.000
_cell.length_c   1.000
_cell.angle_alpha   90.00
_cell.angle_beta   90.00
_cell.angle_gamma   90.00
#
_symmetry.space_group_name_H-M   'P 1'
#
loop_
_entity.id
_entity.type
_entity.pdbx_description
1 polymer ?
#
loop_
_entity_poly.entity_id
_entity_poly.type
_entity_poly.pdbx_seq_one_letter_code
_entity_poly.pdbx_strand_id
1 'polypeptide(L)'
;MYLSEGRAVSAAQAYMLGFWSLPFGKVRLNPEGVPLWERGHQCIWRNHGVWDYDPNGAPMMLKPEYFYKKNGRKYEFYSDFMYPFIKKFKERVQKLENRFHIFIESDPSKLELEWKEIPKKNQGSVINATHWYDISVLMLKRYLPWFGVHVFKQKPIFGKENIDNAYEETIRMIREMSEKKMGNCPTVIGETGIPMDLNHRVAYLKNDYGVLEKALDRIMKAVEKNFVNLALWNYTPDHTHSLGDRWNEEDLSIYSQDTPSSYDEDGGRAVRAFSRPYPIRTKGFPVALTFDMERSLFKYAFRQEGDLFPETEIFIPEIHYKKGFEVLVNAGTYQYDFRSRVLKFKGEKGILDYGITVYPSKKSLSREQDRTKVVPKTQKRKTQ
;
A
#
# COMPACT_ATOMS: atom_id res chain seq x y z
N MET A 1 -13.77 5.81 27.92
CA MET A 1 -13.80 5.82 29.40
C MET A 1 -15.22 5.99 29.93
N TYR A 2 -15.94 7.04 29.58
CA TYR A 2 -17.30 7.23 30.08
C TYR A 2 -18.33 6.27 29.45
N LEU A 3 -18.24 6.02 28.13
CA LEU A 3 -19.10 5.03 27.44
C LEU A 3 -18.98 3.61 27.99
N SER A 4 -17.80 3.22 28.50
CA SER A 4 -17.56 1.87 29.03
C SER A 4 -18.28 1.62 30.37
N GLU A 5 -18.73 2.66 31.06
CA GLU A 5 -19.52 2.55 32.31
C GLU A 5 -21.03 2.47 32.04
N GLY A 6 -21.46 2.22 30.80
CA GLY A 6 -22.88 2.14 30.47
C GLY A 6 -23.58 3.50 30.50
N ARG A 7 -22.85 4.59 30.27
CA ARG A 7 -23.43 5.93 30.18
C ARG A 7 -23.58 6.34 28.72
N ALA A 8 -24.77 6.82 28.38
CA ALA A 8 -25.02 7.42 27.08
C ALA A 8 -24.28 8.75 26.94
N VAL A 9 -23.71 9.02 25.77
CA VAL A 9 -22.95 10.25 25.49
C VAL A 9 -23.43 10.90 24.21
N SER A 10 -23.66 12.21 24.25
CA SER A 10 -23.80 12.99 23.03
C SER A 10 -22.41 13.38 22.52
N ALA A 11 -21.94 12.70 21.48
CA ALA A 11 -20.66 12.97 20.84
C ALA A 11 -20.89 13.81 19.57
N ALA A 12 -20.05 14.81 19.33
CA ALA A 12 -20.02 15.47 18.03
C ALA A 12 -19.55 14.47 16.97
N GLN A 13 -20.27 14.38 15.85
CA GLN A 13 -19.70 13.74 14.66
C GLN A 13 -18.77 14.76 14.02
N ALA A 14 -17.57 14.35 13.61
CA ALA A 14 -16.64 15.24 12.94
C ALA A 14 -15.91 14.52 11.81
N TYR A 15 -15.71 15.23 10.70
CA TYR A 15 -14.74 14.82 9.69
C TYR A 15 -13.35 15.29 10.12
N MET A 16 -12.39 14.38 10.14
CA MET A 16 -10.98 14.75 10.32
C MET A 16 -10.35 15.04 8.96
N LEU A 17 -9.85 16.26 8.81
CA LEU A 17 -9.05 16.72 7.67
C LEU A 17 -7.67 17.12 8.20
N GLY A 18 -6.78 16.13 8.36
CA GLY A 18 -5.52 16.33 9.08
C GLY A 18 -5.79 16.65 10.56
N PHE A 19 -5.28 17.78 11.05
CA PHE A 19 -5.55 18.25 12.42
C PHE A 19 -6.85 19.07 12.58
N TRP A 20 -7.62 19.27 11.50
CA TRP A 20 -8.89 19.98 11.57
C TRP A 20 -10.05 19.01 11.75
N SER A 21 -10.78 19.15 12.85
CA SER A 21 -12.08 18.49 13.02
C SER A 21 -13.19 19.42 12.57
N LEU A 22 -13.94 19.04 11.53
CA LEU A 22 -15.16 19.76 11.13
C LEU A 22 -16.37 19.03 11.72
N PRO A 23 -16.96 19.53 12.82
CA PRO A 23 -18.13 18.90 13.41
C PRO A 23 -19.34 19.04 12.49
N PHE A 24 -20.08 17.94 12.28
CA PHE A 24 -21.34 17.92 11.56
C PHE A 24 -22.39 17.17 12.39
N GLY A 25 -23.04 17.89 13.31
CA GLY A 25 -24.08 17.32 14.16
C GLY A 25 -23.55 16.52 15.35
N LYS A 26 -24.49 15.88 16.05
CA LYS A 26 -24.21 15.08 17.25
C LYS A 26 -24.93 13.74 17.14
N VAL A 27 -24.27 12.69 17.63
CA VAL A 27 -24.86 11.36 17.77
C VAL A 27 -24.89 10.98 19.24
N ARG A 28 -25.98 10.30 19.64
CA ARG A 28 -26.07 9.70 20.97
C ARG A 28 -25.48 8.29 20.90
N LEU A 29 -24.36 8.09 21.57
CA LEU A 29 -23.68 6.80 21.69
C LEU A 29 -24.14 6.07 22.96
N ASN A 30 -24.23 4.74 22.89
CA ASN A 30 -24.68 3.85 23.96
C ASN A 30 -26.03 4.27 24.61
N PRO A 31 -27.11 4.48 23.83
CA PRO A 31 -28.39 4.95 24.35
C PRO A 31 -29.01 4.00 25.38
N GLU A 32 -28.77 2.69 25.23
CA GLU A 32 -29.25 1.63 26.13
C GLU A 32 -28.44 1.51 27.42
N GLY A 33 -27.34 2.27 27.56
CA GLY A 33 -26.55 2.31 28.78
C GLY A 33 -25.87 0.98 29.13
N VAL A 34 -25.46 0.22 28.12
CA VAL A 34 -24.82 -1.09 28.33
C VAL A 34 -23.38 -0.88 28.81
N PRO A 35 -23.01 -1.35 30.02
CA PRO A 35 -21.63 -1.27 30.49
C PRO A 35 -20.75 -2.27 29.74
N LEU A 36 -19.50 -1.88 29.50
CA LEU A 36 -18.46 -2.78 28.99
C LEU A 36 -17.97 -3.73 30.08
N TRP A 37 -18.10 -3.33 31.35
CA TRP A 37 -17.60 -4.05 32.51
C TRP A 37 -18.64 -5.00 33.08
N GLU A 38 -18.19 -6.18 33.49
CA GLU A 38 -19.02 -7.12 34.23
C GLU A 38 -19.44 -6.55 35.59
N ARG A 39 -20.47 -7.16 36.19
CA ARG A 39 -20.96 -6.74 37.50
C ARG A 39 -19.83 -6.79 38.54
N GLY A 40 -19.71 -5.70 39.31
CA GLY A 40 -18.66 -5.56 40.32
C GLY A 40 -17.33 -5.04 39.78
N HIS A 41 -17.19 -4.86 38.47
CA HIS A 41 -16.03 -4.25 37.84
C HIS A 41 -16.37 -2.85 37.32
N GLN A 42 -15.33 -2.05 37.12
CA GLN A 42 -15.42 -0.70 36.57
C GLN A 42 -14.19 -0.41 35.72
N CYS A 43 -14.16 0.78 35.13
CA CYS A 43 -13.07 1.25 34.30
C CYS A 43 -11.74 1.13 35.03
N ILE A 44 -10.81 0.37 34.42
CA ILE A 44 -9.44 0.24 34.94
C ILE A 44 -8.79 1.61 35.15
N TRP A 45 -9.04 2.59 34.29
CA TRP A 45 -8.50 3.93 34.46
C TRP A 45 -9.18 4.70 35.60
N ARG A 46 -10.43 4.39 35.94
CA ARG A 46 -11.08 4.90 37.16
C ARG A 46 -10.49 4.26 38.41
N ASN A 47 -10.23 2.94 38.40
CA ASN A 47 -9.51 2.24 39.49
C ASN A 47 -8.13 2.85 39.76
N HIS A 48 -7.44 3.32 38.71
CA HIS A 48 -6.14 3.98 38.82
C HIS A 48 -6.25 5.47 39.18
N GLY A 49 -7.47 5.99 39.37
CA GLY A 49 -7.75 7.39 39.67
C GLY A 49 -7.35 8.35 38.55
N VAL A 50 -7.42 7.90 37.29
CA VAL A 50 -7.14 8.75 36.11
C VAL A 50 -8.29 9.74 35.89
N TRP A 51 -9.51 9.29 36.15
CA TRP A 51 -10.74 10.06 36.05
C TRP A 51 -11.75 9.50 37.07
N ASP A 52 -12.74 10.32 37.46
CA ASP A 52 -13.89 9.90 38.28
C ASP A 52 -15.10 10.81 37.98
N TYR A 53 -16.17 10.67 38.74
CA TYR A 53 -17.33 11.56 38.69
C TYR A 53 -17.17 12.73 39.67
N ASP A 54 -17.58 13.92 39.26
CA ASP A 54 -17.76 15.06 40.16
C ASP A 54 -19.00 14.85 41.07
N PRO A 55 -19.22 15.70 42.08
CA PRO A 55 -20.41 15.60 42.95
C PRO A 55 -21.76 15.70 42.23
N ASN A 56 -21.78 16.26 41.01
CA ASN A 56 -22.97 16.38 40.18
C ASN A 56 -23.16 15.17 39.23
N GLY A 57 -22.26 14.19 39.28
CA GLY A 57 -22.29 13.00 38.43
C GLY A 57 -21.74 13.22 37.02
N ALA A 58 -21.00 14.31 36.76
CA ALA A 58 -20.31 14.55 35.50
C ALA A 58 -18.89 13.94 35.51
N PRO A 59 -18.40 13.38 34.39
CA PRO A 59 -17.05 12.84 34.34
C PRO A 59 -16.00 13.94 34.44
N MET A 60 -15.00 13.72 35.30
CA MET A 60 -13.90 14.65 35.57
C MET A 60 -12.55 13.93 35.45
N MET A 61 -11.64 14.52 34.68
CA MET A 61 -10.27 14.02 34.55
C MET A 61 -9.44 14.42 35.76
N LEU A 62 -8.84 13.45 36.45
CA LEU A 62 -8.08 13.66 37.68
C LEU A 62 -6.56 13.68 37.44
N LYS A 63 -6.08 12.87 36.48
CA LYS A 63 -4.65 12.75 36.15
C LYS A 63 -4.43 12.90 34.64
N PRO A 64 -4.47 14.14 34.09
CA PRO A 64 -4.31 14.36 32.65
C PRO A 64 -2.93 13.93 32.11
N GLU A 65 -1.91 13.84 32.97
CA GLU A 65 -0.55 13.44 32.58
C GLU A 65 -0.26 11.95 32.79
N TYR A 66 -1.25 11.14 33.20
CA TYR A 66 -1.06 9.75 33.67
C TYR A 66 -0.29 8.85 32.70
N PHE A 67 -0.53 8.98 31.40
CA PHE A 67 0.05 8.09 30.37
C PHE A 67 1.44 8.49 29.89
N TYR A 68 1.89 9.72 30.19
CA TYR A 68 3.18 10.22 29.69
C TYR A 68 4.05 10.86 30.78
N LYS A 69 3.65 10.84 32.05
CA LYS A 69 4.45 11.39 33.15
C LYS A 69 4.39 10.51 34.38
N LYS A 70 5.56 10.19 34.94
CA LYS A 70 5.71 9.43 36.20
C LYS A 70 6.88 9.97 37.00
N ASN A 71 6.69 10.19 38.30
CA ASN A 71 7.70 10.73 39.22
C ASN A 71 8.35 12.05 38.73
N GLY A 72 7.53 12.96 38.16
CA GLY A 72 8.01 14.24 37.62
C GLY A 72 8.67 14.17 36.25
N ARG A 73 9.07 12.98 35.77
CA ARG A 73 9.64 12.78 34.43
C ARG A 73 8.54 12.58 33.40
N LYS A 74 8.63 13.30 32.27
CA LYS A 74 7.86 13.03 31.06
C LYS A 74 8.53 11.92 30.25
N TYR A 75 7.73 11.06 29.64
CA TYR A 75 8.16 9.95 28.82
C TYR A 75 7.60 10.10 27.41
N GLU A 76 8.45 9.87 26.43
CA GLU A 76 8.09 9.77 25.02
C GLU A 76 8.05 8.29 24.64
N PHE A 77 6.88 7.80 24.23
CA PHE A 77 6.64 6.35 24.12
C PHE A 77 7.67 5.65 23.22
N TYR A 78 7.98 6.27 22.09
CA TYR A 78 8.90 5.70 21.12
C TYR A 78 10.33 5.63 21.66
N SER A 79 10.90 6.73 22.13
CA SER A 79 12.31 6.79 22.55
C SER A 79 12.57 6.12 23.89
N ASP A 80 11.66 6.24 24.86
CA ASP A 80 11.84 5.68 26.20
C ASP A 80 11.46 4.18 26.29
N PHE A 81 10.55 3.68 25.46
CA PHE A 81 10.06 2.29 25.53
C PHE A 81 10.25 1.49 24.25
N MET A 82 9.75 1.98 23.11
CA MET A 82 9.76 1.20 21.86
C MET A 82 11.18 0.96 21.32
N TYR A 83 12.00 2.00 21.25
CA TYR A 83 13.37 1.89 20.74
C TYR A 83 14.24 0.93 21.58
N PRO A 84 14.28 1.01 22.93
CA PRO A 84 14.97 0.03 23.76
C PRO A 84 14.41 -1.40 23.61
N PHE A 85 13.10 -1.54 23.45
CA PHE A 85 12.48 -2.84 23.20
C PHE A 85 12.95 -3.44 21.87
N ILE A 86 12.86 -2.70 20.76
CA ILE A 86 13.30 -3.11 19.42
C ILE A 86 14.78 -3.52 19.46
N LYS A 87 15.64 -2.75 20.13
CA LYS A 87 17.06 -3.10 20.27
C LYS A 87 17.26 -4.44 20.96
N LYS A 88 16.61 -4.66 22.10
CA LYS A 88 16.67 -5.95 22.82
C LYS A 88 16.10 -7.10 22.00
N PHE A 89 14.98 -6.87 21.30
CA PHE A 89 14.33 -7.84 20.44
C PHE A 89 15.27 -8.26 19.30
N LYS A 90 15.84 -7.29 18.56
CA LYS A 90 16.82 -7.52 17.50
C LYS A 90 18.03 -8.30 18.01
N GLU A 91 18.63 -7.87 19.12
CA GLU A 91 19.78 -8.58 19.72
C GLU A 91 19.43 -10.02 20.08
N ARG A 92 18.22 -10.28 20.59
CA ARG A 92 17.79 -11.63 20.98
C ARG A 92 17.54 -12.52 19.77
N VAL A 93 16.86 -12.01 18.74
CA VAL A 93 16.60 -12.73 17.48
C VAL A 93 17.92 -13.04 16.77
N GLN A 94 18.79 -12.05 16.62
CA GLN A 94 20.04 -12.21 15.87
C GLN A 94 21.13 -13.01 16.58
N LYS A 95 20.98 -13.25 17.89
CA LYS A 95 21.80 -14.24 18.61
C LYS A 95 21.47 -15.68 18.19
N LEU A 96 20.25 -15.94 17.72
CA LEU A 96 19.82 -17.26 17.28
C LEU A 96 19.96 -17.40 15.76
N GLU A 97 19.58 -16.38 15.01
CA GLU A 97 19.69 -16.34 13.55
C GLU A 97 20.16 -14.95 13.11
N ASN A 98 21.46 -14.82 12.84
CA ASN A 98 22.09 -13.54 12.57
C ASN A 98 21.71 -12.94 11.21
N ARG A 99 21.15 -13.73 10.27
CA ARG A 99 20.76 -13.26 8.93
C ARG A 99 19.42 -12.53 8.91
N PHE A 100 18.59 -12.65 9.95
CA PHE A 100 17.27 -12.04 9.96
C PHE A 100 17.33 -10.52 10.06
N HIS A 101 16.64 -9.87 9.13
CA HIS A 101 16.34 -8.45 9.20
C HIS A 101 15.18 -8.18 10.16
N ILE A 102 15.19 -7.02 10.82
CA ILE A 102 14.13 -6.62 11.74
C ILE A 102 13.39 -5.43 11.13
N PHE A 103 12.12 -5.62 10.80
CA PHE A 103 11.24 -4.59 10.26
C PHE A 103 10.77 -3.71 11.41
N ILE A 104 10.94 -2.40 11.28
CA ILE A 104 10.63 -1.43 12.32
C ILE A 104 9.77 -0.30 11.77
N GLU A 105 8.85 0.17 12.60
CA GLU A 105 7.87 1.20 12.28
C GLU A 105 7.81 2.24 13.40
N SER A 106 7.28 3.42 13.06
CA SER A 106 6.94 4.48 14.01
C SER A 106 5.46 4.84 13.87
N ASP A 107 5.03 5.84 14.65
CA ASP A 107 3.70 6.44 14.50
C ASP A 107 3.40 6.76 13.02
N PRO A 108 2.28 6.28 12.46
CA PRO A 108 1.96 6.42 11.04
C PRO A 108 1.74 7.88 10.60
N SER A 109 1.52 8.80 11.56
CA SER A 109 1.35 10.23 11.31
C SER A 109 2.66 11.03 11.37
N LYS A 110 3.77 10.41 11.81
CA LYS A 110 5.05 11.10 12.03
C LYS A 110 6.21 10.40 11.32
N LEU A 111 7.12 11.20 10.77
CA LEU A 111 8.40 10.75 10.22
C LEU A 111 9.52 10.88 11.26
N GLU A 112 9.33 10.23 12.40
CA GLU A 112 10.23 10.33 13.55
C GLU A 112 10.76 8.94 13.93
N LEU A 113 11.48 8.33 12.99
CA LEU A 113 12.19 7.08 13.20
C LEU A 113 13.69 7.31 13.04
N GLU A 114 14.44 7.16 14.13
CA GLU A 114 15.90 7.21 14.13
C GLU A 114 16.48 5.85 14.52
N TRP A 115 17.45 5.38 13.74
CA TRP A 115 18.17 4.15 14.02
C TRP A 115 19.64 4.30 13.66
N LYS A 116 20.52 4.10 14.64
CA LYS A 116 21.96 4.18 14.43
C LYS A 116 22.56 2.78 14.56
N GLU A 117 22.95 2.23 13.42
CA GLU A 117 23.64 0.95 13.34
C GLU A 117 24.66 0.99 12.20
N ILE A 118 25.81 0.35 12.41
CA ILE A 118 26.80 0.12 11.37
C ILE A 118 26.46 -1.24 10.74
N PRO A 119 26.13 -1.30 9.44
CA PRO A 119 25.87 -2.56 8.75
C PRO A 119 27.06 -3.51 8.86
N LYS A 120 26.78 -4.79 9.11
CA LYS A 120 27.79 -5.85 9.15
C LYS A 120 27.56 -6.83 8.02
N LYS A 121 28.64 -7.24 7.36
CA LYS A 121 28.58 -8.25 6.30
C LYS A 121 27.98 -9.55 6.85
N ASN A 122 27.05 -10.15 6.11
CA ASN A 122 26.36 -11.40 6.46
C ASN A 122 25.51 -11.34 7.75
N GLN A 123 25.14 -10.15 8.23
CA GLN A 123 24.21 -9.97 9.34
C GLN A 123 23.02 -9.13 8.88
N GLY A 124 21.81 -9.52 9.30
CA GLY A 124 20.62 -8.73 9.05
C GLY A 124 20.69 -7.36 9.72
N SER A 125 20.17 -6.34 9.06
CA SER A 125 19.99 -4.99 9.58
C SER A 125 18.54 -4.75 10.01
N VAL A 126 18.24 -3.53 10.47
CA VAL A 126 16.84 -3.07 10.44
C VAL A 126 16.38 -2.79 9.02
N ILE A 127 15.07 -2.79 8.80
CA ILE A 127 14.39 -2.34 7.60
C ILE A 127 13.30 -1.36 8.05
N ASN A 128 13.22 -0.21 7.39
CA ASN A 128 12.11 0.71 7.62
C ASN A 128 10.84 0.13 6.99
N ALA A 129 9.82 -0.11 7.81
CA ALA A 129 8.55 -0.71 7.44
C ALA A 129 7.37 0.26 7.65
N THR A 130 7.61 1.56 7.53
CA THR A 130 6.57 2.59 7.71
C THR A 130 5.32 2.30 6.88
N HIS A 131 4.15 2.34 7.53
CA HIS A 131 2.85 2.26 6.86
C HIS A 131 2.53 3.59 6.20
N TRP A 132 1.84 3.54 5.06
CA TRP A 132 1.36 4.76 4.42
C TRP A 132 0.02 4.54 3.71
N TYR A 133 -0.93 5.43 3.99
CA TYR A 133 -2.24 5.48 3.35
C TYR A 133 -2.54 6.91 2.88
N ASP A 134 -3.36 7.03 1.83
CA ASP A 134 -4.07 8.28 1.61
C ASP A 134 -5.17 8.43 2.68
N ILE A 135 -4.85 9.21 3.70
CA ILE A 135 -5.76 9.47 4.82
C ILE A 135 -7.09 10.09 4.38
N SER A 136 -7.10 10.86 3.29
CA SER A 136 -8.34 11.46 2.79
C SER A 136 -9.27 10.40 2.18
N VAL A 137 -8.73 9.44 1.43
CA VAL A 137 -9.50 8.31 0.88
C VAL A 137 -9.95 7.38 2.00
N LEU A 138 -9.06 7.06 2.95
CA LEU A 138 -9.35 6.17 4.07
C LEU A 138 -10.46 6.74 4.97
N MET A 139 -10.37 8.02 5.35
CA MET A 139 -11.34 8.64 6.26
C MET A 139 -12.67 8.97 5.59
N LEU A 140 -12.66 9.41 4.32
CA LEU A 140 -13.90 9.78 3.62
C LEU A 140 -14.58 8.57 2.96
N LYS A 141 -13.89 7.45 2.81
CA LYS A 141 -14.28 6.32 1.95
C LYS A 141 -14.74 6.79 0.56
N ARG A 142 -14.05 7.80 0.03
CA ARG A 142 -14.35 8.42 -1.26
C ARG A 142 -13.09 8.65 -2.05
N TYR A 143 -13.12 8.28 -3.33
CA TYR A 143 -12.05 8.61 -4.26
C TYR A 143 -12.33 9.94 -4.94
N LEU A 144 -11.59 10.98 -4.56
CA LEU A 144 -11.65 12.29 -5.17
C LEU A 144 -10.40 12.49 -6.04
N PRO A 145 -10.52 12.49 -7.38
CA PRO A 145 -9.34 12.57 -8.24
C PRO A 145 -8.64 13.93 -8.15
N TRP A 146 -9.29 14.96 -7.62
CA TRP A 146 -8.81 16.34 -7.56
C TRP A 146 -8.57 16.85 -6.15
N PHE A 147 -8.82 16.06 -5.09
CA PHE A 147 -8.57 16.46 -3.71
C PHE A 147 -7.84 15.35 -2.92
N GLY A 148 -6.91 15.75 -2.06
CA GLY A 148 -6.27 14.88 -1.08
C GLY A 148 -5.64 15.65 0.08
N VAL A 149 -5.03 14.94 1.03
CA VAL A 149 -4.31 15.55 2.15
C VAL A 149 -2.91 14.93 2.25
N HIS A 150 -1.88 15.77 2.28
CA HIS A 150 -0.52 15.29 2.53
C HIS A 150 -0.40 14.88 4.00
N VAL A 151 -0.19 13.60 4.31
CA VAL A 151 -0.24 13.10 5.70
C VAL A 151 0.81 13.76 6.62
N PHE A 152 2.08 13.84 6.19
CA PHE A 152 3.13 14.41 7.04
C PHE A 152 3.19 15.94 7.08
N LYS A 153 2.82 16.61 5.99
CA LYS A 153 2.75 18.09 5.94
C LYS A 153 1.41 18.64 6.43
N GLN A 154 0.39 17.79 6.47
CA GLN A 154 -0.98 18.08 6.89
C GLN A 154 -1.61 19.25 6.14
N LYS A 155 -1.36 19.30 4.83
CA LYS A 155 -1.89 20.31 3.94
C LYS A 155 -2.89 19.69 2.96
N PRO A 156 -4.03 20.35 2.70
CA PRO A 156 -4.90 19.95 1.61
C PRO A 156 -4.17 20.15 0.28
N ILE A 157 -4.43 19.25 -0.66
CA ILE A 157 -3.86 19.25 -2.01
C ILE A 157 -5.01 19.26 -3.00
N PHE A 158 -4.91 20.10 -4.01
CA PHE A 158 -5.92 20.24 -5.05
C PHE A 158 -5.30 20.01 -6.43
N GLY A 159 -6.05 19.35 -7.31
CA GLY A 159 -5.63 19.00 -8.66
C GLY A 159 -4.95 17.63 -8.72
N LYS A 160 -5.27 16.87 -9.77
CA LYS A 160 -4.80 15.50 -9.96
C LYS A 160 -3.27 15.39 -9.95
N GLU A 161 -2.59 16.22 -10.71
CA GLU A 161 -1.12 16.19 -10.82
C GLU A 161 -0.44 16.54 -9.49
N ASN A 162 -0.99 17.50 -8.75
CA ASN A 162 -0.46 17.87 -7.43
C ASN A 162 -0.60 16.73 -6.42
N ILE A 163 -1.69 15.95 -6.49
CA ILE A 163 -1.87 14.77 -5.64
C ILE A 163 -0.87 13.68 -6.01
N ASP A 164 -0.71 13.40 -7.30
CA ASP A 164 0.27 12.40 -7.77
C ASP A 164 1.69 12.78 -7.32
N ASN A 165 2.06 14.08 -7.41
CA ASN A 165 3.32 14.61 -6.90
C ASN A 165 3.46 14.50 -5.38
N ALA A 166 2.37 14.74 -4.63
CA ALA A 166 2.40 14.66 -3.18
C ALA A 166 2.53 13.21 -2.67
N TYR A 167 1.90 12.24 -3.34
CA TYR A 167 2.10 10.83 -3.04
C TYR A 167 3.55 10.43 -3.30
N GLU A 168 4.09 10.79 -4.46
CA GLU A 168 5.50 10.54 -4.80
C GLU A 168 6.45 11.15 -3.77
N GLU A 169 6.21 12.41 -3.38
CA GLU A 169 6.96 13.09 -2.34
C GLU A 169 6.83 12.37 -1.00
N THR A 170 5.64 11.91 -0.63
CA THR A 170 5.42 11.24 0.66
C THR A 170 6.22 9.94 0.75
N ILE A 171 6.18 9.11 -0.29
CA ILE A 171 6.99 7.88 -0.35
C ILE A 171 8.49 8.22 -0.36
N ARG A 172 8.90 9.27 -1.08
CA ARG A 172 10.29 9.75 -1.08
C ARG A 172 10.74 10.15 0.33
N MET A 173 9.91 10.87 1.09
CA MET A 173 10.22 11.28 2.46
C MET A 173 10.44 10.07 3.38
N ILE A 174 9.63 9.00 3.24
CA ILE A 174 9.80 7.75 3.98
C ILE A 174 11.13 7.08 3.62
N ARG A 175 11.47 7.00 2.34
CA ARG A 175 12.74 6.44 1.88
C ARG A 175 13.94 7.27 2.37
N GLU A 176 13.88 8.60 2.25
CA GLU A 176 14.94 9.51 2.71
C GLU A 176 15.16 9.43 4.22
N MET A 177 14.12 9.12 5.01
CA MET A 177 14.28 8.83 6.44
C MET A 177 15.19 7.62 6.65
N SER A 178 15.03 6.56 5.85
CA SER A 178 15.90 5.38 5.92
C SER A 178 17.35 5.72 5.56
N GLU A 179 17.53 6.48 4.47
CA GLU A 179 18.83 6.92 3.97
C GLU A 179 19.57 7.80 4.99
N LYS A 180 18.89 8.80 5.55
CA LYS A 180 19.51 9.87 6.35
C LYS A 180 19.51 9.58 7.85
N LYS A 181 18.50 8.87 8.37
CA LYS A 181 18.27 8.70 9.82
C LYS A 181 18.36 7.25 10.30
N MET A 182 18.44 6.27 9.41
CA MET A 182 18.43 4.85 9.77
C MET A 182 19.64 4.06 9.25
N GLY A 183 20.76 4.76 8.98
CA GLY A 183 21.99 4.12 8.52
C GLY A 183 21.90 3.57 7.10
N ASN A 184 21.09 4.22 6.24
CA ASN A 184 20.86 3.79 4.86
C ASN A 184 20.28 2.36 4.75
N CYS A 185 19.36 2.02 5.64
CA CYS A 185 18.68 0.73 5.59
C CYS A 185 17.67 0.65 4.44
N PRO A 186 17.29 -0.56 3.99
CA PRO A 186 16.20 -0.72 3.03
C PRO A 186 14.87 -0.16 3.55
N THR A 187 14.00 0.21 2.62
CA THR A 187 12.64 0.69 2.88
C THR A 187 11.62 -0.23 2.22
N VAL A 188 10.62 -0.64 3.00
CA VAL A 188 9.36 -1.21 2.53
C VAL A 188 8.23 -0.33 3.06
N ILE A 189 7.20 -0.11 2.25
CA ILE A 189 5.93 0.38 2.76
C ILE A 189 5.25 -0.82 3.42
N GLY A 190 5.34 -0.90 4.75
CA GLY A 190 4.94 -2.08 5.51
C GLY A 190 3.46 -2.40 5.37
N GLU A 191 2.66 -1.38 5.07
CA GLU A 191 1.23 -1.51 4.84
C GLU A 191 0.73 -0.31 4.03
N THR A 192 -0.11 -0.57 3.04
CA THR A 192 -0.86 0.44 2.29
C THR A 192 -2.08 -0.22 1.66
N GLY A 193 -3.03 0.57 1.16
CA GLY A 193 -4.21 0.04 0.49
C GLY A 193 -5.29 1.11 0.31
N ILE A 194 -6.47 0.65 -0.11
CA ILE A 194 -7.67 1.47 -0.22
C ILE A 194 -8.84 0.72 0.40
N PRO A 195 -9.83 1.42 0.99
CA PRO A 195 -11.15 0.83 1.15
C PRO A 195 -11.65 0.34 -0.21
N MET A 196 -12.35 -0.78 -0.26
CA MET A 196 -12.99 -1.32 -1.46
C MET A 196 -14.48 -0.96 -1.52
N ASP A 197 -15.06 -0.50 -0.41
CA ASP A 197 -16.42 0.05 -0.32
C ASP A 197 -16.52 1.54 -0.75
N LEU A 198 -15.59 2.01 -1.57
CA LEU A 198 -15.50 3.42 -1.97
C LEU A 198 -16.79 3.95 -2.60
N ASN A 199 -17.01 5.24 -2.38
CA ASN A 199 -18.10 6.00 -2.97
C ASN A 199 -19.47 5.39 -2.69
N HIS A 200 -19.70 4.93 -1.45
CA HIS A 200 -20.92 4.22 -1.03
C HIS A 200 -21.13 2.90 -1.77
N ARG A 201 -20.08 2.06 -1.82
CA ARG A 201 -20.15 0.70 -2.40
C ARG A 201 -20.55 0.68 -3.87
N VAL A 202 -20.15 1.69 -4.66
CA VAL A 202 -20.48 1.77 -6.10
C VAL A 202 -20.01 0.53 -6.87
N ALA A 203 -18.84 -0.01 -6.52
CA ALA A 203 -18.32 -1.23 -7.13
C ALA A 203 -19.30 -2.40 -6.99
N TYR A 204 -19.94 -2.54 -5.83
CA TYR A 204 -20.84 -3.66 -5.53
C TYR A 204 -22.24 -3.42 -6.09
N LEU A 205 -22.73 -2.18 -5.99
CA LEU A 205 -24.09 -1.83 -6.38
C LEU A 205 -24.27 -1.71 -7.90
N LYS A 206 -23.20 -1.36 -8.62
CA LYS A 206 -23.23 -1.11 -10.07
C LYS A 206 -22.34 -2.04 -10.88
N ASN A 207 -21.61 -2.95 -10.24
CA ASN A 207 -20.57 -3.77 -10.86
C ASN A 207 -19.50 -2.92 -11.59
N ASP A 208 -19.22 -1.71 -11.10
CA ASP A 208 -18.21 -0.80 -11.65
C ASP A 208 -17.00 -0.69 -10.70
N TYR A 209 -16.02 -1.56 -10.92
CA TYR A 209 -14.79 -1.66 -10.12
C TYR A 209 -13.70 -0.68 -10.58
N GLY A 210 -13.94 0.11 -11.63
CA GLY A 210 -12.93 1.01 -12.21
C GLY A 210 -12.47 2.11 -11.25
N VAL A 211 -13.29 2.47 -10.26
CA VAL A 211 -12.89 3.41 -9.20
C VAL A 211 -11.82 2.82 -8.28
N LEU A 212 -11.88 1.51 -7.98
CA LEU A 212 -10.91 0.83 -7.13
C LEU A 212 -9.56 0.77 -7.83
N GLU A 213 -9.57 0.42 -9.13
CA GLU A 213 -8.35 0.41 -9.95
C GLU A 213 -7.67 1.78 -9.99
N LYS A 214 -8.43 2.86 -10.20
CA LYS A 214 -7.89 4.23 -10.24
C LYS A 214 -7.32 4.68 -8.90
N ALA A 215 -8.01 4.36 -7.80
CA ALA A 215 -7.58 4.74 -6.46
C ALA A 215 -6.28 4.00 -6.08
N LEU A 216 -6.21 2.70 -6.33
CA LEU A 216 -5.02 1.90 -6.02
C LEU A 216 -3.85 2.21 -6.97
N ASP A 217 -4.09 2.40 -8.26
CA ASP A 217 -3.04 2.76 -9.23
C ASP A 217 -2.29 4.04 -8.83
N ARG A 218 -2.98 4.99 -8.23
CA ARG A 218 -2.38 6.23 -7.73
C ARG A 218 -1.31 5.96 -6.66
N ILE A 219 -1.58 5.07 -5.71
CA ILE A 219 -0.64 4.61 -4.66
C ILE A 219 0.55 3.90 -5.33
N MET A 220 0.25 2.93 -6.20
CA MET A 220 1.26 2.08 -6.84
C MET A 220 2.28 2.89 -7.65
N LYS A 221 1.83 3.90 -8.40
CA LYS A 221 2.71 4.81 -9.17
C LYS A 221 3.73 5.52 -8.28
N ALA A 222 3.34 5.97 -7.09
CA ALA A 222 4.23 6.67 -6.18
C ALA A 222 5.28 5.72 -5.58
N VAL A 223 4.89 4.48 -5.28
CA VAL A 223 5.80 3.44 -4.81
C VAL A 223 6.84 3.09 -5.88
N GLU A 224 6.36 2.84 -7.10
CA GLU A 224 7.18 2.52 -8.28
C GLU A 224 8.27 3.56 -8.56
N LYS A 225 7.90 4.84 -8.59
CA LYS A 225 8.85 5.94 -8.86
C LYS A 225 9.96 6.05 -7.81
N ASN A 226 9.70 5.57 -6.59
CA ASN A 226 10.64 5.66 -5.48
C ASN A 226 11.49 4.40 -5.27
N PHE A 227 11.26 3.33 -6.04
CA PHE A 227 11.95 2.05 -5.92
C PHE A 227 11.85 1.41 -4.51
N VAL A 228 10.70 1.56 -3.86
CA VAL A 228 10.43 0.89 -2.58
C VAL A 228 9.52 -0.32 -2.81
N ASN A 229 9.67 -1.33 -1.96
CA ASN A 229 8.72 -2.45 -1.92
C ASN A 229 7.49 -2.06 -1.11
N LEU A 230 6.41 -2.83 -1.22
CA LEU A 230 5.22 -2.66 -0.38
C LEU A 230 4.63 -4.01 0.04
N ALA A 231 3.88 -4.02 1.14
CA ALA A 231 2.88 -5.03 1.43
C ALA A 231 1.49 -4.39 1.37
N LEU A 232 0.61 -4.96 0.53
CA LEU A 232 -0.73 -4.44 0.28
C LEU A 232 -1.71 -5.04 1.30
N TRP A 233 -2.42 -4.18 2.01
CA TRP A 233 -3.45 -4.56 2.96
C TRP A 233 -4.80 -4.67 2.25
N ASN A 234 -5.41 -5.84 2.21
CA ASN A 234 -4.88 -7.15 2.64
C ASN A 234 -5.42 -8.27 1.75
N TYR A 235 -5.20 -9.54 2.12
CA TYR A 235 -5.87 -10.67 1.51
C TYR A 235 -6.66 -11.41 2.59
N THR A 236 -7.98 -11.35 2.52
CA THR A 236 -8.90 -12.00 3.46
C THR A 236 -9.79 -12.99 2.69
N PRO A 237 -9.52 -14.32 2.78
CA PRO A 237 -10.16 -15.32 1.92
C PRO A 237 -11.65 -15.58 2.22
N ASP A 238 -12.14 -15.16 3.39
CA ASP A 238 -13.53 -15.26 3.79
C ASP A 238 -14.29 -13.92 3.73
N HIS A 239 -13.68 -12.94 3.08
CA HIS A 239 -14.29 -11.62 2.87
C HIS A 239 -15.59 -11.69 2.06
N THR A 240 -16.61 -10.94 2.49
CA THR A 240 -17.87 -10.70 1.76
C THR A 240 -18.18 -9.20 1.67
N HIS A 241 -18.93 -8.76 0.66
CA HIS A 241 -19.34 -7.35 0.53
C HIS A 241 -20.21 -6.87 1.70
N SER A 242 -20.88 -7.80 2.40
CA SER A 242 -21.74 -7.48 3.54
C SER A 242 -20.98 -7.30 4.85
N LEU A 243 -19.98 -8.15 5.13
CA LEU A 243 -19.32 -8.25 6.44
C LEU A 243 -17.86 -7.80 6.41
N GLY A 244 -17.33 -7.38 5.26
CA GLY A 244 -15.93 -7.02 5.12
C GLY A 244 -15.03 -8.21 5.45
N ASP A 245 -14.00 -7.95 6.25
CA ASP A 245 -13.06 -8.93 6.79
C ASP A 245 -13.61 -9.83 7.92
N ARG A 246 -14.88 -9.63 8.32
CA ARG A 246 -15.56 -10.35 9.41
C ARG A 246 -14.93 -10.18 10.80
N TRP A 247 -13.97 -9.28 10.95
CA TRP A 247 -13.34 -8.99 12.22
C TRP A 247 -13.85 -7.68 12.81
N ASN A 248 -13.79 -6.60 12.04
CA ASN A 248 -14.30 -5.27 12.42
C ASN A 248 -15.08 -4.61 11.28
N GLU A 249 -15.51 -5.40 10.30
CA GLU A 249 -16.17 -4.97 9.07
C GLU A 249 -15.28 -4.07 8.18
N GLU A 250 -13.95 -4.20 8.31
CA GLU A 250 -13.03 -3.54 7.42
C GLU A 250 -13.14 -4.11 6.01
N ASP A 251 -13.21 -3.24 5.02
CA ASP A 251 -13.36 -3.63 3.62
C ASP A 251 -12.14 -3.15 2.83
N LEU A 252 -10.98 -3.74 3.11
CA LEU A 252 -9.69 -3.41 2.46
C LEU A 252 -9.10 -4.57 1.64
N SER A 253 -9.68 -5.76 1.73
CA SER A 253 -9.11 -6.95 1.09
C SER A 253 -9.04 -6.81 -0.45
N ILE A 254 -7.98 -7.31 -1.07
CA ILE A 254 -7.87 -7.40 -2.54
C ILE A 254 -8.69 -8.54 -3.12
N TYR A 255 -9.39 -9.29 -2.28
CA TYR A 255 -10.22 -10.42 -2.64
C TYR A 255 -11.59 -10.32 -1.95
N SER A 256 -12.64 -10.78 -2.62
CA SER A 256 -13.96 -11.00 -2.05
C SER A 256 -14.64 -12.18 -2.74
N GLN A 257 -15.31 -13.02 -1.97
CA GLN A 257 -16.12 -14.14 -2.52
C GLN A 257 -17.28 -13.64 -3.40
N ASP A 258 -17.73 -12.41 -3.13
CA ASP A 258 -18.85 -11.79 -3.83
C ASP A 258 -18.42 -11.01 -5.10
N THR A 259 -17.12 -10.97 -5.40
CA THR A 259 -16.63 -10.33 -6.63
C THR A 259 -17.20 -11.09 -7.84
N PRO A 260 -17.89 -10.42 -8.77
CA PRO A 260 -18.46 -11.09 -9.93
C PRO A 260 -17.37 -11.71 -10.81
N SER A 261 -17.57 -12.96 -11.23
CA SER A 261 -16.66 -13.64 -12.17
C SER A 261 -16.54 -12.95 -13.53
N SER A 262 -17.52 -12.12 -13.90
CA SER A 262 -17.46 -11.26 -15.08
C SER A 262 -16.45 -10.12 -14.97
N TYR A 263 -16.07 -9.75 -13.74
CA TYR A 263 -15.00 -8.79 -13.48
C TYR A 263 -13.66 -9.50 -13.27
N ASP A 264 -13.62 -10.46 -12.35
CA ASP A 264 -12.44 -11.27 -12.06
C ASP A 264 -12.84 -12.68 -11.65
N GLU A 265 -12.36 -13.69 -12.39
CA GLU A 265 -12.73 -15.10 -12.19
C GLU A 265 -12.25 -15.67 -10.86
N ASP A 266 -11.16 -15.12 -10.30
CA ASP A 266 -10.54 -15.54 -9.05
C ASP A 266 -11.00 -14.69 -7.85
N GLY A 267 -11.99 -13.82 -8.05
CA GLY A 267 -12.56 -12.96 -7.01
C GLY A 267 -11.71 -11.76 -6.61
N GLY A 268 -10.71 -11.42 -7.42
CA GLY A 268 -9.78 -10.32 -7.21
C GLY A 268 -10.41 -8.95 -7.40
N ARG A 269 -9.97 -7.97 -6.61
CA ARG A 269 -10.42 -6.57 -6.61
C ARG A 269 -9.27 -5.66 -6.97
N ALA A 270 -9.45 -4.84 -8.00
CA ALA A 270 -8.43 -3.93 -8.51
C ALA A 270 -7.11 -4.63 -8.97
N VAL A 271 -7.20 -5.86 -9.49
CA VAL A 271 -6.03 -6.67 -9.89
C VAL A 271 -5.13 -5.96 -10.90
N ARG A 272 -5.72 -5.22 -11.86
CA ARG A 272 -4.97 -4.39 -12.83
C ARG A 272 -4.10 -3.34 -12.17
N ALA A 273 -4.46 -2.87 -10.99
CA ALA A 273 -3.73 -1.81 -10.31
C ALA A 273 -2.50 -2.34 -9.58
N PHE A 274 -2.56 -3.51 -8.94
CA PHE A 274 -1.44 -4.06 -8.15
C PHE A 274 -0.61 -5.14 -8.86
N SER A 275 -1.18 -5.89 -9.82
CA SER A 275 -0.47 -6.92 -10.59
C SER A 275 0.26 -6.28 -11.78
N ARG A 276 1.37 -5.61 -11.48
CA ARG A 276 2.12 -4.74 -12.42
C ARG A 276 3.46 -5.38 -12.82
N PRO A 277 4.06 -4.97 -13.95
CA PRO A 277 5.40 -5.40 -14.30
C PRO A 277 6.43 -4.73 -13.38
N TYR A 278 7.41 -5.47 -12.88
CA TYR A 278 8.46 -4.92 -12.02
C TYR A 278 9.77 -5.71 -12.11
N PRO A 279 10.94 -5.06 -11.93
CA PRO A 279 12.22 -5.74 -11.84
C PRO A 279 12.28 -6.52 -10.53
N ILE A 280 12.33 -7.86 -10.62
CA ILE A 280 12.51 -8.78 -9.50
C ILE A 280 13.93 -8.62 -8.93
N ARG A 281 14.91 -8.49 -9.83
CA ARG A 281 16.31 -8.24 -9.49
C ARG A 281 17.04 -7.57 -10.64
N THR A 282 17.97 -6.68 -10.31
CA THR A 282 18.82 -5.97 -11.27
C THR A 282 20.25 -5.98 -10.79
N LYS A 283 21.18 -6.36 -11.68
CA LYS A 283 22.62 -6.16 -11.51
C LYS A 283 22.98 -4.78 -12.06
N GLY A 284 22.91 -3.77 -11.21
CA GLY A 284 23.08 -2.36 -11.55
C GLY A 284 22.21 -1.46 -10.67
N PHE A 285 22.32 -0.15 -10.88
CA PHE A 285 21.57 0.87 -10.13
C PHE A 285 20.27 1.22 -10.86
N PRO A 286 19.08 0.95 -10.30
CA PRO A 286 17.83 1.44 -10.84
C PRO A 286 17.82 2.98 -10.93
N VAL A 287 17.39 3.53 -12.08
CA VAL A 287 17.39 4.97 -12.35
C VAL A 287 15.97 5.52 -12.50
N ALA A 288 15.13 4.85 -13.30
CA ALA A 288 13.73 5.24 -13.51
C ALA A 288 12.84 4.03 -13.72
N LEU A 289 11.62 4.06 -13.16
CA LEU A 289 10.61 3.05 -13.37
C LEU A 289 9.23 3.70 -13.44
N THR A 290 8.46 3.34 -14.46
CA THR A 290 7.09 3.81 -14.64
C THR A 290 6.23 2.72 -15.26
N PHE A 291 5.00 2.61 -14.80
CA PHE A 291 3.96 1.82 -15.44
C PHE A 291 2.69 2.65 -15.67
N ASP A 292 2.22 2.68 -16.92
CA ASP A 292 0.91 3.23 -17.30
C ASP A 292 -0.08 2.06 -17.40
N MET A 293 -0.93 1.92 -16.38
CA MET A 293 -1.94 0.86 -16.27
C MET A 293 -2.94 0.84 -17.44
N GLU A 294 -3.29 2.02 -17.98
CA GLU A 294 -4.30 2.11 -19.05
C GLU A 294 -3.71 1.71 -20.40
N ARG A 295 -2.46 2.11 -20.65
CA ARG A 295 -1.74 1.72 -21.87
C ARG A 295 -1.02 0.39 -21.76
N SER A 296 -0.95 -0.17 -20.55
CA SER A 296 -0.09 -1.30 -20.19
C SER A 296 1.37 -1.08 -20.63
N LEU A 297 1.84 0.18 -20.51
CA LEU A 297 3.16 0.61 -20.95
C LEU A 297 4.11 0.65 -19.75
N PHE A 298 5.05 -0.28 -19.71
CA PHE A 298 6.11 -0.35 -18.72
C PHE A 298 7.40 0.22 -19.28
N LYS A 299 8.09 1.03 -18.49
CA LYS A 299 9.44 1.52 -18.79
C LYS A 299 10.32 1.38 -17.57
N TYR A 300 11.50 0.84 -17.78
CA TYR A 300 12.52 0.67 -16.75
C TYR A 300 13.88 1.09 -17.29
N ALA A 301 14.63 1.83 -16.48
CA ALA A 301 16.00 2.21 -16.77
C ALA A 301 16.90 1.94 -15.56
N PHE A 302 18.10 1.45 -15.83
CA PHE A 302 19.12 1.20 -14.82
C PHE A 302 20.53 1.42 -15.40
N ARG A 303 21.49 1.69 -14.53
CA ARG A 303 22.89 1.93 -14.87
C ARG A 303 23.76 0.76 -14.43
N GLN A 304 24.81 0.47 -15.18
CA GLN A 304 25.85 -0.48 -14.79
C GLN A 304 26.49 -0.08 -13.45
N GLU A 305 26.74 -1.07 -12.58
CA GLU A 305 27.45 -0.92 -11.31
C GLU A 305 28.83 -1.60 -11.40
N GLY A 306 29.90 -0.80 -11.40
CA GLY A 306 31.27 -1.31 -11.52
C GLY A 306 31.47 -2.19 -12.76
N ASP A 307 32.20 -3.29 -12.60
CA ASP A 307 32.49 -4.25 -13.68
C ASP A 307 31.45 -5.37 -13.78
N LEU A 308 30.35 -5.29 -13.03
CA LEU A 308 29.30 -6.31 -13.08
C LEU A 308 28.60 -6.28 -14.44
N PHE A 309 28.43 -7.47 -15.02
CA PHE A 309 27.69 -7.60 -16.27
C PHE A 309 26.20 -7.25 -16.03
N PRO A 310 25.63 -6.27 -16.75
CA PRO A 310 24.30 -5.76 -16.49
C PRO A 310 23.23 -6.78 -16.91
N GLU A 311 22.43 -7.21 -15.95
CA GLU A 311 21.33 -8.16 -16.15
C GLU A 311 20.13 -7.73 -15.30
N THR A 312 18.93 -7.99 -15.79
CA THR A 312 17.72 -7.81 -14.98
C THR A 312 16.69 -8.88 -15.30
N GLU A 313 15.91 -9.24 -14.29
CA GLU A 313 14.75 -10.11 -14.42
C GLU A 313 13.50 -9.32 -14.07
N ILE A 314 12.55 -9.26 -14.98
CA ILE A 314 11.34 -8.46 -14.86
C ILE A 314 10.13 -9.40 -14.89
N PHE A 315 9.28 -9.33 -13.87
CA PHE A 315 7.99 -10.01 -13.87
C PHE A 315 7.05 -9.34 -14.88
N ILE A 316 6.35 -10.14 -15.70
CA ILE A 316 5.39 -9.67 -16.70
C ILE A 316 4.00 -10.25 -16.38
N PRO A 317 3.09 -9.46 -15.76
CA PRO A 317 1.76 -9.92 -15.41
C PRO A 317 0.88 -10.13 -16.64
N GLU A 318 0.19 -11.27 -16.70
CA GLU A 318 -0.65 -11.64 -17.84
C GLU A 318 -1.83 -10.68 -18.05
N ILE A 319 -2.39 -10.12 -16.97
CA ILE A 319 -3.58 -9.25 -17.03
C ILE A 319 -3.41 -8.04 -17.96
N HIS A 320 -2.18 -7.57 -18.16
CA HIS A 320 -1.84 -6.44 -19.02
C HIS A 320 -1.44 -6.85 -20.45
N TYR A 321 -1.11 -8.12 -20.68
CA TYR A 321 -0.47 -8.60 -21.90
C TYR A 321 -1.07 -9.90 -22.46
N LYS A 322 -2.34 -10.21 -22.15
CA LYS A 322 -3.06 -11.41 -22.65
C LYS A 322 -2.94 -11.60 -24.18
N LYS A 323 -2.89 -10.49 -24.94
CA LYS A 323 -2.77 -10.49 -26.41
C LYS A 323 -1.31 -10.49 -26.92
N GLY A 324 -0.36 -10.74 -26.03
CA GLY A 324 1.08 -10.61 -26.28
C GLY A 324 1.59 -9.19 -26.08
N PHE A 325 2.92 -9.08 -26.02
CA PHE A 325 3.64 -7.83 -25.81
C PHE A 325 4.87 -7.76 -26.71
N GLU A 326 5.40 -6.56 -26.85
CA GLU A 326 6.66 -6.26 -27.52
C GLU A 326 7.62 -5.64 -26.51
N VAL A 327 8.92 -5.90 -26.70
CA VAL A 327 9.99 -5.38 -25.85
C VAL A 327 10.95 -4.59 -26.70
N LEU A 328 11.20 -3.34 -26.30
CA LEU A 328 12.24 -2.48 -26.86
C LEU A 328 13.34 -2.34 -25.83
N VAL A 329 14.58 -2.54 -26.28
CA VAL A 329 15.79 -2.34 -25.49
C VAL A 329 16.74 -1.45 -26.27
N ASN A 330 17.49 -0.59 -25.58
CA ASN A 330 18.45 0.30 -26.25
C ASN A 330 19.76 -0.41 -26.63
N ALA A 331 20.23 -1.35 -25.79
CA ALA A 331 21.40 -2.17 -26.06
C ALA A 331 21.34 -3.44 -25.21
N GLY A 332 21.45 -4.61 -25.82
CA GLY A 332 21.26 -5.87 -25.13
C GLY A 332 20.29 -6.82 -25.82
N THR A 333 20.16 -7.99 -25.22
CA THR A 333 19.25 -9.05 -25.66
C THR A 333 18.31 -9.43 -24.54
N TYR A 334 17.18 -10.02 -24.89
CA TYR A 334 16.21 -10.52 -23.91
C TYR A 334 15.65 -11.87 -24.31
N GLN A 335 15.16 -12.60 -23.31
CA GLN A 335 14.42 -13.84 -23.45
C GLN A 335 13.24 -13.81 -22.48
N TYR A 336 12.07 -14.26 -22.93
CA TYR A 336 10.88 -14.36 -22.09
C TYR A 336 10.57 -15.82 -21.77
N ASP A 337 10.45 -16.12 -20.48
CA ASP A 337 9.95 -17.41 -20.01
C ASP A 337 8.46 -17.28 -19.65
N PHE A 338 7.61 -17.87 -20.49
CA PHE A 338 6.16 -17.85 -20.31
C PHE A 338 5.70 -18.57 -19.03
N ARG A 339 6.41 -19.61 -18.57
CA ARG A 339 5.99 -20.40 -17.40
C ARG A 339 6.18 -19.63 -16.11
N SER A 340 7.34 -19.00 -15.96
CA SER A 340 7.64 -18.16 -14.80
C SER A 340 7.15 -16.72 -14.95
N ARG A 341 6.69 -16.34 -16.15
CA ARG A 341 6.30 -14.97 -16.51
C ARG A 341 7.44 -13.96 -16.28
N VAL A 342 8.67 -14.36 -16.60
CA VAL A 342 9.87 -13.55 -16.37
C VAL A 342 10.54 -13.20 -17.69
N LEU A 343 10.73 -11.90 -17.92
CA LEU A 343 11.59 -11.35 -18.96
C LEU A 343 13.01 -11.23 -18.41
N LYS A 344 13.94 -12.01 -18.97
CA LYS A 344 15.37 -11.98 -18.65
C LYS A 344 16.09 -11.11 -19.66
N PHE A 345 16.72 -10.04 -19.20
CA PHE A 345 17.50 -9.12 -20.02
C PHE A 345 18.99 -9.24 -19.71
N LYS A 346 19.81 -9.14 -20.75
CA LYS A 346 21.27 -9.09 -20.70
C LYS A 346 21.78 -7.91 -21.51
N GLY A 347 22.50 -6.99 -20.88
CA GLY A 347 23.09 -5.83 -21.53
C GLY A 347 24.28 -6.18 -22.42
N GLU A 348 24.81 -5.17 -23.10
CA GLU A 348 25.99 -5.25 -23.96
C GLU A 348 27.19 -4.55 -23.32
N LYS A 349 28.41 -5.01 -23.60
CA LYS A 349 29.62 -4.36 -23.08
C LYS A 349 29.77 -2.95 -23.66
N GLY A 350 30.30 -2.03 -22.86
CA GLY A 350 30.58 -0.65 -23.28
C GLY A 350 29.39 0.30 -23.20
N ILE A 351 28.23 -0.18 -22.75
CA ILE A 351 27.04 0.64 -22.50
C ILE A 351 26.88 0.83 -20.99
N LEU A 352 26.62 2.06 -20.57
CA LEU A 352 26.49 2.40 -19.14
C LEU A 352 25.03 2.47 -18.69
N ASP A 353 24.13 2.98 -19.53
CA ASP A 353 22.72 3.16 -19.20
C ASP A 353 21.83 2.26 -20.09
N TYR A 354 20.95 1.50 -19.46
CA TYR A 354 20.06 0.54 -20.10
C TYR A 354 18.61 0.98 -19.94
N GLY A 355 17.85 0.91 -21.03
CA GLY A 355 16.43 1.21 -21.07
C GLY A 355 15.66 0.03 -21.66
N ILE A 356 14.61 -0.39 -20.95
CA ILE A 356 13.71 -1.47 -21.32
C ILE A 356 12.30 -0.92 -21.34
N THR A 357 11.59 -1.10 -22.44
CA THR A 357 10.17 -0.73 -22.59
C THR A 357 9.37 -1.96 -22.98
N VAL A 358 8.28 -2.23 -22.26
CA VAL A 358 7.34 -3.33 -22.56
C VAL A 358 5.96 -2.74 -22.81
N TYR A 359 5.32 -3.12 -23.91
CA TYR A 359 3.99 -2.63 -24.29
C TYR A 359 3.18 -3.70 -25.04
N PRO A 360 1.84 -3.62 -25.07
CA PRO A 360 1.01 -4.60 -25.78
C PRO A 360 1.31 -4.66 -27.28
N SER A 361 1.32 -5.86 -27.86
CA SER A 361 1.60 -5.99 -29.30
C SER A 361 0.46 -5.46 -30.17
N LYS A 362 0.82 -4.70 -31.22
CA LYS A 362 -0.14 -4.19 -32.22
C LYS A 362 -0.66 -5.27 -33.17
N LYS A 363 0.01 -6.42 -33.27
CA LYS A 363 -0.33 -7.51 -34.22
C LYS A 363 -1.65 -8.25 -33.89
N SER A 364 -2.39 -7.81 -32.88
CA SER A 364 -3.69 -8.35 -32.50
C SER A 364 -4.90 -7.56 -33.02
N LEU A 365 -4.72 -6.41 -33.66
CA LEU A 365 -5.82 -5.64 -34.27
C LEU A 365 -6.22 -6.12 -35.69
N SER A 366 -5.40 -6.97 -36.33
CA SER A 366 -5.62 -7.39 -37.72
C SER A 366 -6.05 -8.86 -37.92
N ARG A 367 -6.06 -9.68 -36.86
CA ARG A 367 -6.33 -11.13 -37.00
C ARG A 367 -7.82 -11.52 -37.07
N GLU A 368 -8.73 -10.57 -36.88
CA GLU A 368 -10.19 -10.82 -36.99
C GLU A 368 -10.76 -10.55 -38.40
N GLN A 369 -10.07 -9.83 -39.29
CA GLN A 369 -10.56 -9.55 -40.65
C GLN A 369 -10.06 -10.51 -41.74
N ASP A 370 -9.00 -11.27 -41.50
CA ASP A 370 -8.38 -12.15 -42.53
C ASP A 370 -8.84 -13.62 -42.50
N ARG A 371 -9.86 -13.97 -41.70
CA ARG A 371 -10.47 -15.33 -41.72
C ARG A 371 -11.64 -15.51 -42.68
N THR A 372 -12.00 -14.48 -43.44
CA THR A 372 -12.98 -14.57 -44.53
C THR A 372 -12.41 -14.00 -45.81
N LYS A 373 -11.62 -14.82 -46.53
CA LYS A 373 -11.53 -14.91 -48.00
C LYS A 373 -10.18 -15.50 -48.43
N VAL A 374 -10.09 -16.83 -48.45
CA VAL A 374 -9.32 -17.52 -49.49
C VAL A 374 -10.14 -18.72 -49.95
N VAL A 375 -10.93 -18.51 -51.00
CA VAL A 375 -11.48 -19.58 -51.82
C VAL A 375 -10.60 -19.68 -53.07
N PRO A 376 -9.89 -20.79 -53.31
CA PRO A 376 -9.36 -21.07 -54.64
C PRO A 376 -10.47 -21.73 -55.47
N LYS A 377 -10.96 -21.01 -56.50
CA LYS A 377 -11.62 -21.63 -57.66
C LYS A 377 -10.53 -22.30 -58.49
N THR A 378 -10.67 -23.59 -58.83
CA THR A 378 -11.03 -24.03 -60.19
C THR A 378 -11.12 -25.56 -60.35
N GLN A 379 -12.23 -25.96 -60.99
CA GLN A 379 -12.39 -27.00 -62.03
C GLN A 379 -11.92 -28.44 -61.79
N LYS A 380 -12.92 -29.34 -61.72
CA LYS A 380 -12.97 -30.54 -62.57
C LYS A 380 -14.39 -30.75 -63.12
N ARG A 381 -14.53 -30.60 -64.44
CA ARG A 381 -15.56 -31.25 -65.25
C ARG A 381 -15.10 -32.69 -65.50
N LYS A 382 -15.98 -33.68 -65.33
CA LYS A 382 -16.42 -34.64 -66.36
C LYS A 382 -17.19 -35.82 -65.75
N THR A 383 -18.25 -36.20 -66.47
CA THR A 383 -18.88 -37.54 -66.63
C THR A 383 -19.51 -38.16 -65.39
N GLN A 384 -20.76 -38.62 -65.37
CA GLN A 384 -21.77 -38.95 -66.39
C GLN A 384 -23.15 -38.53 -65.89
#